data_AF-G9K528-F1
#
_entry.id   AF-G9K528-F1
#
_cell.length_a   1.000
_cell.length_b   1.000
_cell.length_c   1.000
_cell.angle_alpha   90.00
_cell.angle_beta   90.00
_cell.angle_gamma   90.00
#
_symmetry.space_group_name_H-M   'P 1'
#
loop_
_entity.id
_entity.type
_entity.pdbx_description
1 polymer ?
#
loop_
_entity_poly.entity_id
_entity_poly.type
_entity_poly.pdbx_seq_one_letter_code
_entity_poly.pdbx_strand_id
1 'polypeptide(L)'
;LNSVVGEYAGACVQVAQDCGVDVLDLWTLMQKDTQDFSSYLSDGLHLSPKGNEFLFSHLWPLIEKRVSCLPLLLPYWRDIAEARPERSLLGDGD
;
A
#
# COMPACT_ATOMS: atom_id res chain seq x y z
N LEU A 1 16.14 -1.14 -20.98
CA LEU A 1 14.73 -1.29 -20.57
C LEU A 1 14.52 -2.73 -20.11
N ASN A 2 13.79 -2.94 -19.02
CA ASN A 2 13.39 -4.27 -18.58
C ASN A 2 12.10 -4.69 -19.31
N SER A 3 12.20 -4.95 -20.62
CA SER A 3 11.04 -5.04 -21.53
C SER A 3 10.10 -6.19 -21.20
N VAL A 4 10.64 -7.37 -20.87
CA VAL A 4 9.84 -8.55 -20.49
C VAL A 4 9.04 -8.29 -19.21
N VAL A 5 9.62 -7.57 -18.25
CA VAL A 5 8.89 -7.19 -17.02
C VAL A 5 7.76 -6.21 -17.34
N GLY A 6 7.93 -5.33 -18.34
CA GLY A 6 6.86 -4.45 -18.82
C GLY A 6 5.69 -5.21 -19.44
N GLU A 7 5.96 -6.26 -20.21
CA GLU A 7 4.91 -7.13 -20.77
C GLU A 7 4.10 -7.83 -19.67
N TYR A 8 4.79 -8.38 -18.67
CA TYR A 8 4.12 -9.03 -17.54
C TYR A 8 3.34 -8.04 -16.67
N ALA A 9 3.90 -6.85 -16.41
CA ALA A 9 3.20 -5.78 -15.71
C ALA A 9 1.91 -5.36 -16.44
N GLY A 10 1.98 -5.22 -17.77
CA GLY A 10 0.80 -4.95 -18.60
C GLY A 10 -0.27 -6.05 -18.51
N ALA A 11 0.13 -7.33 -18.52
CA ALA A 11 -0.80 -8.44 -18.32
C ALA A 11 -1.46 -8.41 -16.93
N CYS A 12 -0.71 -8.09 -15.87
CA CYS A 12 -1.26 -7.90 -14.52
C CYS A 12 -2.28 -6.75 -14.47
N VAL A 13 -2.00 -5.64 -15.15
CA VAL A 13 -2.94 -4.50 -15.25
C VAL A 13 -4.23 -4.91 -15.95
N GLN A 14 -4.14 -5.67 -17.04
CA GLN A 14 -5.33 -6.17 -17.75
C GLN A 14 -6.18 -7.07 -16.85
N VAL A 15 -5.57 -8.02 -16.14
CA VAL A 15 -6.29 -8.90 -15.21
C VAL A 15 -6.98 -8.10 -14.11
N ALA A 16 -6.34 -7.06 -13.58
CA ALA A 16 -6.95 -6.23 -12.56
C ALA A 16 -8.19 -5.47 -13.08
N GLN A 17 -8.14 -4.98 -14.32
CA GLN A 17 -9.29 -4.36 -14.99
C GLN A 17 -10.43 -5.37 -15.19
N ASP A 18 -10.11 -6.58 -15.68
CA ASP A 18 -11.08 -7.65 -15.91
C ASP A 18 -11.76 -8.10 -14.60
N CYS A 19 -11.02 -8.09 -13.50
CA CYS A 19 -11.53 -8.42 -12.17
C CYS A 19 -12.19 -7.23 -11.44
N GLY A 20 -12.10 -6.01 -11.96
CA GLY A 20 -12.60 -4.81 -11.30
C GLY A 20 -11.90 -4.47 -9.98
N VAL A 21 -10.62 -4.82 -9.85
CA VAL A 21 -9.80 -4.53 -8.66
C VAL A 21 -8.85 -3.36 -8.93
N ASP A 22 -8.50 -2.61 -7.87
CA ASP A 22 -7.50 -1.55 -7.99
C ASP A 22 -6.12 -2.15 -8.31
N VAL A 23 -5.33 -1.47 -9.14
CA VAL A 23 -3.98 -1.90 -9.50
C VAL A 23 -2.99 -0.74 -9.44
N LEU A 24 -1.79 -1.04 -8.95
CA LEU A 24 -0.65 -0.15 -8.99
C LEU A 24 0.34 -0.64 -10.06
N ASP A 25 0.38 0.05 -11.21
CA ASP A 25 1.38 -0.21 -12.25
C ASP A 25 2.73 0.41 -11.88
N LEU A 26 3.42 -0.25 -10.95
CA LEU A 26 4.71 0.21 -10.42
C LEU A 26 5.78 0.27 -11.52
N TRP A 27 5.75 -0.66 -12.47
CA TRP A 27 6.71 -0.70 -13.56
C TRP A 27 6.60 0.57 -14.40
N THR A 28 5.40 0.91 -14.89
CA THR A 28 5.22 2.14 -15.69
C THR A 28 5.61 3.38 -14.89
N LEU A 29 5.27 3.44 -13.60
CA LEU A 29 5.62 4.57 -12.73
C LEU A 29 7.12 4.75 -12.57
N MET A 30 7.88 3.67 -12.34
CA MET A 30 9.34 3.73 -12.20
C MET A 30 10.07 4.10 -13.49
N GLN A 31 9.41 3.93 -14.63
CA GLN A 31 9.95 4.21 -15.96
C GLN A 31 9.66 5.64 -16.45
N LYS A 32 8.79 6.40 -15.75
CA LYS A 32 8.46 7.79 -16.11
C LYS A 32 9.65 8.73 -15.90
N ASP A 33 9.61 9.86 -16.62
CA ASP A 33 10.52 11.00 -16.50
C ASP A 33 12.01 10.73 -16.77
N THR A 34 12.33 9.66 -17.51
CA THR A 34 13.73 9.29 -17.85
C THR A 34 14.61 9.05 -16.61
N GLN A 35 13.98 8.82 -15.47
CA GLN A 35 14.68 8.64 -14.22
C GLN A 35 15.41 7.28 -14.24
N ASP A 36 16.62 7.25 -13.66
CA ASP A 36 17.33 6.00 -13.49
C ASP A 36 16.58 5.13 -12.45
N PHE A 37 15.79 4.19 -12.96
CA PHE A 37 15.03 3.25 -12.15
C PHE A 37 15.94 2.39 -11.28
N SER A 38 17.23 2.25 -11.62
CA SER A 38 18.18 1.47 -10.81
C SER A 38 18.31 2.03 -9.39
N SER A 39 18.09 3.35 -9.21
CA SER A 39 18.06 3.98 -7.87
C SER A 39 16.93 3.47 -6.97
N TYR A 40 15.87 2.90 -7.55
CA TYR A 40 14.79 2.24 -6.82
C TYR A 40 15.13 0.80 -6.42
N LEU A 41 16.26 0.26 -6.86
CA LEU A 41 16.66 -1.13 -6.62
C LEU A 41 17.97 -1.19 -5.82
N SER A 42 18.07 -2.12 -4.87
CA SER A 42 19.27 -2.29 -4.05
C SER A 42 20.34 -3.12 -4.75
N ASP A 43 19.92 -4.11 -5.52
CA ASP A 43 20.77 -5.12 -6.16
C ASP A 43 20.37 -5.40 -7.62
N GLY A 44 19.52 -4.53 -8.19
CA GLY A 44 18.93 -4.70 -9.52
C GLY A 44 17.65 -5.55 -9.55
N LEU A 45 17.17 -6.04 -8.40
CA LEU A 45 15.89 -6.75 -8.29
C LEU A 45 15.04 -6.30 -7.09
N HIS A 46 15.59 -6.31 -5.88
CA HIS A 46 14.88 -5.90 -4.67
C HIS A 46 14.80 -4.38 -4.57
N LEU A 47 13.76 -3.86 -3.93
CA LEU A 47 13.60 -2.42 -3.72
C LEU A 47 14.68 -1.86 -2.79
N SER A 48 15.30 -0.75 -3.19
CA SER A 48 16.11 0.08 -2.31
C SER A 48 15.23 0.80 -1.27
N PRO A 49 15.80 1.47 -0.26
CA PRO A 49 15.03 2.35 0.62
C PRO A 49 14.21 3.39 -0.16
N LYS A 50 14.80 3.99 -1.20
CA LYS A 50 14.11 4.92 -2.11
C LYS A 50 12.98 4.23 -2.89
N GLY A 51 13.19 3.00 -3.35
CA GLY A 51 12.16 2.20 -4.01
C GLY A 51 10.98 1.87 -3.11
N ASN A 52 11.24 1.56 -1.83
CA ASN A 52 10.19 1.30 -0.84
C ASN A 52 9.36 2.57 -0.55
N GLU A 53 10.01 3.72 -0.39
CA GLU A 53 9.30 5.00 -0.21
C GLU A 53 8.46 5.36 -1.43
N PHE A 54 9.00 5.14 -2.64
CA PHE A 54 8.27 5.34 -3.89
C PHE A 54 7.05 4.42 -4.00
N LEU A 55 7.19 3.14 -3.66
CA LEU A 55 6.06 2.20 -3.59
C LEU A 55 5.01 2.67 -2.58
N PHE A 56 5.44 3.03 -1.37
CA PHE A 56 4.53 3.45 -0.29
C PHE A 56 3.69 4.67 -0.70
N SER A 57 4.31 5.71 -1.28
CA SER A 57 3.60 6.95 -1.64
C SER A 57 2.52 6.75 -2.69
N HIS A 58 2.68 5.77 -3.58
CA HIS A 58 1.68 5.45 -4.60
C HIS A 58 0.68 4.38 -4.17
N LEU A 59 1.09 3.45 -3.29
CA LEU A 59 0.24 2.38 -2.79
C LEU A 59 -0.72 2.86 -1.69
N TRP A 60 -0.25 3.73 -0.79
CA TRP A 60 -1.04 4.17 0.36
C TRP A 60 -2.40 4.79 -0.02
N PRO A 61 -2.53 5.67 -1.02
CA PRO A 61 -3.83 6.22 -1.40
C PRO A 61 -4.85 5.15 -1.82
N LEU A 62 -4.39 4.06 -2.45
CA LEU A 62 -5.25 2.93 -2.82
C LEU A 62 -5.73 2.17 -1.58
N ILE A 63 -4.83 1.90 -0.64
CA ILE A 63 -5.14 1.23 0.63
C ILE A 63 -6.05 2.10 1.47
N GLU A 64 -5.72 3.37 1.67
CA GLU A 64 -6.46 4.34 2.48
C GLU A 64 -7.92 4.46 2.04
N LYS A 65 -8.17 4.50 0.72
CA LYS A 65 -9.54 4.48 0.17
C LYS A 65 -10.35 3.26 0.61
N ARG A 66 -9.70 2.11 0.85
CA ARG A 66 -10.34 0.85 1.25
C ARG A 66 -10.47 0.71 2.76
N VAL A 67 -9.55 1.28 3.53
CA VAL A 67 -9.46 1.05 4.98
C VAL A 67 -9.89 2.24 5.83
N SER A 68 -10.02 3.45 5.27
CA SER A 68 -10.35 4.67 6.03
C SER A 68 -11.72 4.63 6.71
N CYS A 69 -12.65 3.82 6.21
CA CYS A 69 -13.95 3.61 6.84
C CYS A 69 -13.94 2.53 7.93
N LEU A 70 -12.86 1.77 8.06
CA LEU A 70 -12.78 0.69 9.05
C LEU A 70 -12.61 1.31 10.45
N PRO A 71 -13.40 0.86 11.44
CA PRO A 71 -13.23 1.31 12.81
C PRO A 71 -11.91 0.79 13.37
N LEU A 72 -11.34 1.54 14.31
CA LEU A 72 -10.29 0.99 15.18
C LEU A 72 -10.89 -0.16 15.99
N LEU A 73 -10.17 -1.30 16.06
CA LEU A 73 -10.62 -2.48 16.80
C LEU A 73 -10.78 -2.19 18.31
N LEU A 74 -9.96 -1.27 18.83
CA LEU A 74 -9.95 -0.84 20.21
C LEU A 74 -10.03 0.68 20.28
N PRO A 75 -10.49 1.25 21.41
CA PRO A 75 -10.49 2.70 21.60
C PRO A 75 -9.11 3.30 21.43
N TYR A 76 -9.07 4.58 21.07
CA TYR A 76 -7.85 5.34 21.14
C TYR A 76 -7.36 5.42 22.59
N TRP A 77 -6.04 5.36 22.81
CA TRP A 77 -5.48 5.21 24.16
C TRP A 77 -5.90 6.32 25.13
N ARG A 78 -6.19 7.53 24.63
CA ARG A 78 -6.65 8.66 25.45
C ARG A 78 -8.10 8.52 25.92
N ASP A 79 -8.86 7.64 25.27
CA ASP A 79 -10.26 7.39 25.57
C ASP A 79 -10.44 6.19 26.52
N ILE A 80 -9.33 5.59 26.97
CA ILE A 80 -9.33 4.49 27.94
C ILE A 80 -9.39 5.06 29.37
N ALA A 81 -10.38 4.62 30.14
CA ALA A 81 -10.51 5.01 31.54
C ALA A 81 -9.43 4.32 32.39
N GLU A 82 -8.41 5.07 32.84
CA GLU A 82 -7.27 4.54 33.61
C GLU A 82 -7.70 3.71 34.83
N ALA A 83 -8.74 4.15 35.53
CA ALA A 83 -9.21 3.46 36.74
C ALA A 83 -9.83 2.08 36.45
N ARG A 84 -10.34 1.84 35.23
CA ARG A 84 -11.06 0.62 34.81
C ARG A 84 -10.93 0.40 33.29
N PRO A 85 -9.72 0.13 32.78
CA PRO A 85 -9.46 0.03 31.34
C PRO A 85 -10.26 -1.09 30.68
N GLU A 86 -10.57 -2.17 31.41
CA GLU A 86 -11.38 -3.28 30.93
C GLU A 86 -12.77 -2.86 30.46
N ARG A 87 -13.35 -1.81 31.05
CA ARG A 87 -14.66 -1.27 30.64
C ARG A 87 -14.58 -0.51 29.32
N SER A 88 -13.45 0.12 29.03
CA SER A 88 -13.22 0.77 27.73
C SER A 88 -12.94 -0.26 26.62
N LEU A 89 -12.42 -1.45 26.97
CA LEU A 89 -11.98 -2.46 25.99
C LEU A 89 -13.05 -3.49 25.59
N LEU A 90 -14.03 -3.75 26.44
CA LEU A 90 -15.00 -4.84 26.24
C LEU A 90 -16.26 -4.45 25.45
N GLY A 91 -16.45 -3.16 25.15
CA GLY A 91 -17.70 -2.63 24.58
C GLY A 91 -18.87 -2.72 25.58
N ASP A 92 -19.96 -2.00 25.31
CA ASP A 92 -21.22 -2.19 26.04
C ASP A 92 -21.78 -3.55 25.61
N GLY A 93 -21.51 -4.60 26.39
CA GLY A 93 -22.09 -5.91 26.15
C GLY A 93 -23.62 -5.83 26.28
N ASP A 94 -24.33 -6.19 25.22
CA ASP A 94 -25.74 -6.61 25.32
C ASP A 94 -25.84 -7.95 26.09
#